data_AF-A0A2A5G3W4-F1
#
_entry.id   AF-A0A2A5G3W4-F1
#
_cell.length_a   1.000
_cell.length_b   1.000
_cell.length_c   1.000
_cell.angle_alpha   90.00
_cell.angle_beta   90.00
_cell.angle_gamma   90.00
#
_symmetry.space_group_name_H-M   'P 1'
#
loop_
_entity.id
_entity.type
_entity.pdbx_description
1 polymer ?
#
loop_
_entity_poly.entity_id
_entity_poly.type
_entity_poly.pdbx_seq_one_letter_code
_entity_poly.pdbx_strand_id
1 'polypeptide(L)'
;MNLFIYVYLFGFLLCAIWTLYVMLTGLDEFDWIYHKNDIWFSVTIVLIFWPILLILNPGKLFNSSQLFDFDLVIGSLRFQGVGQKMRSLHQLAVNPPSCSNTLFYCYEGVGDTCNVWFAADDLVLLYSKKKLPLYSGYEAEALVSWVKNRNPKLTEPTEIPDLINFKNVAASLLDAGIGQIECNKCEIRYSASDLSRQKEPIHQGWNFMAYECPNGHTLLKHDYVHFSM
;
A
#
# COMPACT_ATOMS: atom_id res chain seq x y z
N MET A 1 16.71 -53.62 -1.74
CA MET A 1 15.97 -52.42 -2.19
C MET A 1 15.08 -52.00 -1.04
N ASN A 2 15.51 -51.08 -0.14
CA ASN A 2 14.62 -50.46 0.87
C ASN A 2 15.31 -49.46 1.82
N LEU A 3 16.62 -49.59 2.11
CA LEU A 3 17.29 -48.70 3.06
C LEU A 3 17.27 -47.22 2.61
N PHE A 4 17.57 -46.95 1.34
CA PHE A 4 17.55 -45.59 0.78
C PHE A 4 16.16 -44.94 0.84
N ILE A 5 15.11 -45.73 0.63
CA ILE A 5 13.73 -45.24 0.71
C ILE A 5 13.41 -44.87 2.16
N TYR A 6 13.78 -45.71 3.13
CA TYR A 6 13.56 -45.41 4.55
C TYR A 6 14.34 -44.17 5.02
N VAL A 7 15.61 -44.02 4.59
CA VAL A 7 16.41 -42.83 4.91
C VAL A 7 15.79 -41.57 4.29
N TYR A 8 15.35 -41.65 3.03
CA TYR A 8 14.70 -40.53 2.37
C TYR A 8 13.38 -40.14 3.06
N LEU A 9 12.52 -41.11 3.37
CA LEU A 9 11.24 -40.89 4.05
C LEU A 9 11.44 -40.32 5.47
N PHE A 10 12.44 -40.81 6.20
CA PHE A 10 12.77 -40.28 7.53
C PHE A 10 13.24 -38.82 7.45
N GLY A 11 14.15 -38.50 6.53
CA GLY A 11 14.59 -37.12 6.31
C GLY A 11 13.45 -36.20 5.84
N PHE A 12 12.59 -36.70 4.94
CA PHE A 12 11.38 -35.99 4.52
C PHE A 12 10.47 -35.65 5.70
N LEU A 13 10.23 -36.61 6.61
CA LEU A 13 9.41 -36.39 7.80
C LEU A 13 10.02 -35.31 8.71
N LEU A 14 11.34 -35.35 8.93
CA LEU A 14 12.03 -34.34 9.73
C LEU A 14 11.95 -32.96 9.08
N CYS A 15 12.18 -32.87 7.76
CA CYS A 15 12.04 -31.63 7.02
C CYS A 15 10.60 -31.10 7.08
N ALA A 16 9.59 -31.97 7.01
CA ALA A 16 8.18 -31.59 7.11
C ALA A 16 7.80 -31.05 8.49
N ILE A 17 8.27 -31.71 9.55
CA ILE A 17 8.03 -31.23 10.92
C ILE A 17 8.72 -29.87 11.12
N TRP A 18 9.96 -29.73 10.65
CA TRP A 18 10.71 -28.49 10.75
C TRP A 18 10.06 -27.34 9.97
N THR A 19 9.68 -27.56 8.71
CA THR A 19 9.02 -26.51 7.91
C THR A 19 7.67 -26.14 8.49
N LEU A 20 6.89 -27.09 9.00
CA LEU A 20 5.64 -26.81 9.68
C LEU A 20 5.86 -25.98 10.95
N TYR A 21 6.86 -26.32 11.76
CA TYR A 21 7.23 -25.52 12.93
C TYR A 21 7.56 -24.07 12.53
N VAL A 22 8.42 -23.91 11.52
CA VAL A 22 8.82 -22.60 10.99
C VAL A 22 7.61 -21.82 10.46
N MET A 23 6.67 -22.47 9.76
CA MET A 23 5.43 -21.84 9.30
C MET A 23 4.54 -21.36 10.46
N LEU A 24 4.41 -22.18 11.51
CA LEU A 24 3.57 -21.85 12.65
C LEU A 24 4.15 -20.74 13.52
N THR A 25 5.48 -20.66 13.64
CA THR A 25 6.14 -19.66 14.48
C THR A 25 6.57 -18.39 13.74
N GLY A 26 6.79 -18.48 12.43
CA GLY A 26 7.41 -17.42 11.64
C GLY A 26 6.46 -16.65 10.72
N LEU A 27 5.31 -17.22 10.35
CA LEU A 27 4.36 -16.57 9.45
C LEU A 27 3.25 -15.88 10.23
N ASP A 28 2.97 -14.63 9.88
CA ASP A 28 1.86 -13.89 10.46
C ASP A 28 0.57 -14.03 9.63
N GLU A 29 -0.54 -13.50 10.14
CA GLU A 29 -1.83 -13.54 9.45
C GLU A 29 -1.77 -12.91 8.05
N PHE A 30 -0.96 -11.85 7.88
CA PHE A 30 -0.80 -11.17 6.59
C PHE A 30 -0.08 -12.06 5.56
N ASP A 31 0.95 -12.80 5.98
CA ASP A 31 1.61 -13.79 5.12
C ASP A 31 0.63 -14.85 4.64
N TRP A 32 -0.24 -15.35 5.53
CA TRP A 32 -1.25 -16.34 5.17
C TRP A 32 -2.34 -15.81 4.25
N ILE A 33 -2.70 -14.52 4.34
CA ILE A 33 -3.72 -13.92 3.47
C ILE A 33 -3.15 -13.64 2.07
N TYR A 34 -1.96 -13.04 1.99
CA TYR A 34 -1.43 -12.51 0.73
C TYR A 34 -0.46 -13.46 0.02
N HIS A 35 0.24 -14.33 0.76
CA HIS A 35 1.30 -15.20 0.23
C HIS A 35 1.01 -16.70 0.38
N LYS A 36 -0.25 -17.09 0.64
CA LYS A 36 -0.64 -18.50 0.84
C LYS A 36 -0.07 -19.44 -0.23
N ASN A 37 -0.29 -19.13 -1.49
CA ASN A 37 0.13 -19.97 -2.61
C ASN A 37 1.65 -20.08 -2.68
N ASP A 38 2.33 -19.00 -2.34
CA ASP A 38 3.76 -18.87 -2.38
C ASP A 38 4.38 -19.75 -1.28
N ILE A 39 3.85 -19.60 -0.06
CA ILE A 39 4.23 -20.41 1.10
C ILE A 39 4.10 -21.90 0.79
N TRP A 40 2.94 -22.35 0.30
CA TRP A 40 2.72 -23.76 -0.02
C TRP A 40 3.63 -24.28 -1.12
N PHE A 41 3.89 -23.47 -2.14
CA PHE A 41 4.80 -23.82 -3.21
C PHE A 41 6.24 -24.01 -2.70
N SER A 42 6.73 -23.08 -1.87
CA SER A 42 8.06 -23.18 -1.25
C SER A 42 8.18 -24.40 -0.36
N VAL A 43 7.18 -24.66 0.48
CA VAL A 43 7.15 -25.86 1.34
C VAL A 43 7.21 -27.12 0.48
N THR A 44 6.47 -27.17 -0.62
CA THR A 44 6.48 -28.32 -1.54
C THR A 44 7.86 -28.53 -2.16
N ILE A 45 8.52 -27.47 -2.62
CA ILE A 45 9.89 -27.55 -3.16
C ILE A 45 10.87 -28.04 -2.09
N VAL A 46 10.83 -27.45 -0.90
CA VAL A 46 11.73 -27.83 0.21
C VAL A 46 11.53 -29.30 0.56
N LEU A 47 10.29 -29.78 0.62
CA LEU A 47 9.98 -31.17 0.92
C LEU A 47 10.45 -32.16 -0.15
N ILE A 48 10.29 -31.85 -1.43
CA ILE A 48 10.70 -32.75 -2.52
C ILE A 48 12.23 -32.76 -2.66
N PHE A 49 12.86 -31.59 -2.57
CA PHE A 49 14.27 -31.39 -2.91
C PHE A 49 15.18 -31.18 -1.69
N TRP A 50 14.74 -31.54 -0.47
CA TRP A 50 15.53 -31.40 0.75
C TRP A 50 16.96 -31.98 0.67
N PRO A 51 17.23 -33.14 0.02
CA PRO A 51 18.59 -33.69 0.00
C PRO A 51 19.52 -32.82 -0.85
N ILE A 52 19.00 -32.25 -1.94
CA ILE A 52 19.74 -31.36 -2.83
C ILE A 52 20.00 -30.02 -2.13
N LEU A 53 18.99 -29.47 -1.45
CA LEU A 53 19.12 -28.23 -0.69
C LEU A 53 20.13 -28.36 0.46
N LEU A 54 20.18 -29.50 1.13
CA LEU A 54 21.13 -29.77 2.20
C LEU A 54 22.58 -29.80 1.68
N ILE A 55 22.81 -30.34 0.49
CA ILE A 55 24.14 -30.37 -0.14
C ILE A 55 24.55 -29.00 -0.66
N LEU A 56 23.62 -28.28 -1.33
CA LEU A 56 23.94 -27.02 -2.00
C LEU A 56 24.02 -25.83 -1.05
N ASN A 57 23.14 -25.76 -0.07
CA ASN A 57 23.08 -24.63 0.86
C ASN A 57 22.39 -25.00 2.18
N PRO A 58 23.11 -25.68 3.11
CA PRO A 58 22.52 -26.13 4.37
C PRO A 58 22.02 -24.96 5.23
N GLY A 59 22.67 -23.78 5.14
CA GLY A 59 22.29 -22.60 5.91
C GLY A 59 20.85 -22.14 5.67
N LYS A 60 20.32 -22.32 4.44
CA LYS A 60 18.96 -21.93 4.09
C LYS A 60 17.88 -22.84 4.67
N LEU A 61 18.19 -24.11 4.91
CA LEU A 61 17.25 -25.03 5.57
C LEU A 61 17.11 -24.71 7.06
N PHE A 62 18.19 -24.26 7.70
CA PHE A 62 18.20 -23.99 9.15
C PHE A 62 17.84 -22.55 9.50
N ASN A 63 17.94 -21.60 8.56
CA ASN A 63 17.57 -20.21 8.79
C ASN A 63 16.13 -19.95 8.32
N SER A 64 15.23 -19.78 9.29
CA SER A 64 13.78 -19.60 9.07
C SER A 64 13.44 -18.39 8.20
N SER A 65 14.19 -17.30 8.32
CA SER A 65 13.96 -16.09 7.51
C SER A 65 14.33 -16.25 6.04
N GLN A 66 15.27 -17.15 5.73
CA GLN A 66 15.75 -17.39 4.37
C GLN A 66 14.94 -18.45 3.62
N LEU A 67 14.15 -19.26 4.34
CA LEU A 67 13.36 -20.34 3.76
C LEU A 67 12.18 -19.82 2.93
N PHE A 68 11.67 -18.64 3.28
CA PHE A 68 10.62 -17.93 2.56
C PHE A 68 11.13 -16.69 1.81
N ASP A 69 12.45 -16.57 1.63
CA ASP A 69 13.02 -15.50 0.83
C ASP A 69 12.87 -15.87 -0.65
N PHE A 70 11.75 -15.47 -1.23
CA PHE A 70 11.22 -15.92 -2.53
C PHE A 70 12.07 -15.53 -3.74
N ASP A 71 13.03 -14.61 -3.57
CA ASP A 71 13.81 -14.04 -4.67
C ASP A 71 14.75 -15.03 -5.38
N LEU A 72 15.07 -16.16 -4.73
CA LEU A 72 16.12 -17.06 -5.21
C LEU A 72 15.61 -18.34 -5.89
N VAL A 73 14.34 -18.72 -5.74
CA VAL A 73 13.80 -19.98 -6.31
C VAL A 73 13.03 -19.74 -7.61
N ILE A 74 12.41 -18.58 -7.77
CA ILE A 74 11.66 -18.19 -8.97
C ILE A 74 12.04 -16.73 -9.19
N GLY A 75 12.97 -16.44 -10.10
CA GLY A 75 13.47 -15.08 -10.31
C GLY A 75 12.33 -14.06 -10.32
N SER A 76 12.34 -13.17 -9.31
CA SER A 76 11.69 -11.85 -9.25
C SER A 76 10.32 -11.65 -9.91
N LEU A 77 9.43 -12.65 -9.94
CA LEU A 77 8.08 -12.51 -10.54
C LEU A 77 6.97 -12.31 -9.50
N ARG A 78 7.29 -11.87 -8.27
CA ARG A 78 6.26 -11.71 -7.22
C ARG A 78 6.36 -10.41 -6.41
N PHE A 79 5.15 -10.00 -6.03
CA PHE A 79 4.69 -8.81 -5.31
C PHE A 79 5.32 -8.63 -3.92
N GLN A 80 6.64 -8.50 -3.83
CA GLN A 80 7.32 -8.02 -2.64
C GLN A 80 6.80 -6.61 -2.33
N GLY A 81 6.09 -6.47 -1.21
CA GLY A 81 5.67 -5.17 -0.70
C GLY A 81 4.19 -5.05 -0.38
N VAL A 82 3.32 -5.90 -0.93
CA VAL A 82 1.87 -5.81 -0.61
C VAL A 82 1.63 -6.22 0.86
N GLY A 83 2.17 -7.35 1.30
CA GLY A 83 2.04 -7.79 2.70
C GLY A 83 2.63 -6.78 3.68
N GLN A 84 3.84 -6.28 3.40
CA GLN A 84 4.49 -5.25 4.24
C GLN A 84 3.68 -3.95 4.28
N LYS A 85 3.19 -3.47 3.14
CA LYS A 85 2.32 -2.29 3.08
C LYS A 85 1.05 -2.50 3.92
N MET A 86 0.42 -3.67 3.84
CA MET A 86 -0.79 -3.98 4.61
C MET A 86 -0.51 -4.04 6.12
N ARG A 87 0.62 -4.61 6.55
CA ARG A 87 1.05 -4.54 7.96
C ARG A 87 1.23 -3.11 8.43
N SER A 88 1.92 -2.28 7.65
CA SER A 88 2.16 -0.88 8.01
C SER A 88 0.85 -0.08 8.06
N LEU A 89 -0.09 -0.33 7.16
CA LEU A 89 -1.43 0.26 7.20
C LEU A 89 -2.22 -0.21 8.43
N HIS A 90 -2.17 -1.50 8.76
CA HIS A 90 -2.81 -2.02 9.96
C HIS A 90 -2.22 -1.42 11.24
N GLN A 91 -0.89 -1.31 11.32
CA GLN A 91 -0.20 -0.66 12.43
C GLN A 91 -0.61 0.81 12.55
N LEU A 92 -0.72 1.52 11.43
CA LEU A 92 -1.20 2.90 11.39
C LEU A 92 -2.66 3.01 11.87
N ALA A 93 -3.50 2.02 11.58
CA ALA A 93 -4.88 1.98 12.04
C ALA A 93 -5.02 1.70 13.55
N VAL A 94 -4.18 0.80 14.09
CA VAL A 94 -4.24 0.36 15.50
C VAL A 94 -3.54 1.34 16.43
N ASN A 95 -2.39 1.89 16.02
CA ASN A 95 -1.62 2.83 16.81
C ASN A 95 -1.21 4.04 15.95
N PRO A 96 -2.16 4.90 15.58
CA PRO A 96 -1.88 6.05 14.74
C PRO A 96 -1.02 7.09 15.47
N PRO A 97 -0.03 7.70 14.81
CA PRO A 97 0.59 8.92 15.33
C PRO A 97 -0.43 10.04 15.41
N SER A 98 -0.23 11.02 16.29
CA SER A 98 -1.11 12.20 16.36
C SER A 98 -0.95 13.08 15.13
N CYS A 99 -2.06 13.63 14.63
CA CYS A 99 -2.07 14.63 13.55
C CYS A 99 -2.62 15.99 14.04
N SER A 100 -2.36 17.06 13.30
CA SER A 100 -2.88 18.40 13.59
C SER A 100 -4.24 18.66 12.94
N ASN A 101 -4.81 19.84 13.18
CA ASN A 101 -6.09 20.24 12.59
C ASN A 101 -5.99 20.57 11.09
N THR A 102 -4.79 20.89 10.60
CA THR A 102 -4.53 21.24 9.21
C THR A 102 -3.66 20.15 8.60
N LEU A 103 -4.18 19.49 7.58
CA LEU A 103 -3.47 18.42 6.89
C LEU A 103 -2.99 18.91 5.54
N PHE A 104 -1.89 18.34 5.07
CA PHE A 104 -1.48 18.51 3.69
C PHE A 104 -1.05 17.19 3.05
N TYR A 105 -1.24 17.09 1.75
CA TYR A 105 -0.82 15.97 0.93
C TYR A 105 0.15 16.47 -0.13
N CYS A 106 1.39 15.96 -0.11
CA CYS A 106 2.34 16.19 -1.17
C CYS A 106 2.00 15.27 -2.35
N TYR A 107 1.54 15.87 -3.45
CA TYR A 107 1.32 15.16 -4.70
C TYR A 107 2.59 15.21 -5.55
N GLU A 108 3.17 14.05 -5.82
CA GLU A 108 4.29 13.89 -6.74
C GLU A 108 3.77 13.38 -8.09
N GLY A 109 3.56 14.33 -9.03
CA GLY A 109 3.14 14.03 -10.40
C GLY A 109 4.31 13.88 -11.36
N VAL A 110 4.01 13.61 -12.64
CA VAL A 110 5.02 13.61 -13.70
C VAL A 110 5.48 15.06 -13.94
N GLY A 111 6.56 15.46 -13.25
CA GLY A 111 7.32 16.68 -13.53
C GLY A 111 7.12 17.85 -12.56
N ASP A 112 6.13 17.83 -11.67
CA ASP A 112 5.92 18.86 -10.65
C ASP A 112 5.37 18.23 -9.35
N THR A 113 5.83 18.74 -8.21
CA THR A 113 5.24 18.48 -6.90
C THR A 113 4.22 19.56 -6.56
N CYS A 114 3.15 19.23 -5.85
CA CYS A 114 2.15 20.21 -5.40
C CYS A 114 1.62 19.81 -4.02
N ASN A 115 1.42 20.79 -3.15
CA ASN A 115 0.85 20.55 -1.82
C ASN A 115 -0.65 20.84 -1.83
N VAL A 116 -1.45 19.86 -1.44
CA VAL A 116 -2.90 20.01 -1.25
C VAL A 116 -3.19 20.14 0.24
N TRP A 117 -3.77 21.26 0.65
CA TRP A 117 -4.04 21.65 2.04
C TRP A 117 -5.53 21.56 2.36
N PHE A 118 -5.91 21.03 3.52
CA PHE A 118 -7.30 20.94 3.95
C PHE A 118 -7.42 20.81 5.47
N ALA A 119 -8.60 21.11 6.02
CA ALA A 119 -8.87 20.87 7.43
C ALA A 119 -9.18 19.39 7.67
N ALA A 120 -8.70 18.86 8.80
CA ALA A 120 -8.96 17.49 9.22
C ALA A 120 -10.47 17.20 9.37
N ASP A 121 -11.25 18.19 9.81
CA ASP A 121 -12.71 18.08 9.96
C ASP A 121 -13.43 17.89 8.63
N ASP A 122 -12.96 18.52 7.55
CA ASP A 122 -13.57 18.38 6.22
C ASP A 122 -13.43 16.96 5.68
N LEU A 123 -12.30 16.32 5.98
CA LEU A 123 -12.05 14.92 5.61
C LEU A 123 -13.00 13.96 6.36
N VAL A 124 -13.24 14.22 7.65
CA VAL A 124 -14.23 13.46 8.45
C VAL A 124 -15.64 13.66 7.90
N LEU A 125 -15.99 14.90 7.51
CA LEU A 125 -17.28 15.20 6.91
C LEU A 125 -17.47 14.49 5.57
N LEU A 126 -16.46 14.51 4.70
CA LEU A 126 -16.51 13.82 3.41
C LEU A 126 -16.71 12.30 3.61
N TYR A 127 -15.96 11.69 4.53
CA TYR A 127 -16.10 10.29 4.89
C TYR A 127 -17.51 9.93 5.39
N SER A 128 -18.13 10.81 6.20
CA SER A 128 -19.48 10.55 6.73
C SER A 128 -20.56 10.50 5.65
N LYS A 129 -20.34 11.19 4.51
CA LYS A 129 -21.32 11.31 3.43
C LYS A 129 -21.11 10.32 2.29
N LYS A 130 -19.86 9.91 2.04
CA LYS A 130 -19.48 9.07 0.90
C LYS A 130 -18.37 8.10 1.27
N LYS A 131 -18.38 6.93 0.63
CA LYS A 131 -17.24 6.00 0.70
C LYS A 131 -16.03 6.65 0.03
N LEU A 132 -14.89 6.67 0.72
CA LEU A 132 -13.66 7.25 0.18
C LEU A 132 -13.13 6.41 -0.99
N PRO A 133 -12.62 7.04 -2.06
CA PRO A 133 -12.06 6.36 -3.23
C PRO A 133 -10.63 5.86 -2.96
N LEU A 134 -10.46 5.07 -1.91
CA LEU A 134 -9.19 4.41 -1.56
C LEU A 134 -9.15 2.99 -2.14
N TYR A 135 -7.94 2.48 -2.38
CA TYR A 135 -7.75 1.18 -3.06
C TYR A 135 -8.13 0.01 -2.17
N SER A 136 -8.03 0.16 -0.84
CA SER A 136 -8.34 -0.91 0.12
C SER A 136 -9.13 -0.40 1.33
N GLY A 137 -9.86 -1.32 1.98
CA GLY A 137 -10.51 -1.05 3.27
C GLY A 137 -9.52 -0.65 4.35
N TYR A 138 -8.34 -1.27 4.37
CA TYR A 138 -7.26 -0.95 5.32
C TYR A 138 -6.74 0.48 5.17
N GLU A 139 -6.60 1.01 3.96
CA GLU A 139 -6.22 2.42 3.75
C GLU A 139 -7.27 3.37 4.34
N ALA A 140 -8.56 3.06 4.16
CA ALA A 140 -9.64 3.87 4.70
C ALA A 140 -9.70 3.82 6.22
N GLU A 141 -9.55 2.63 6.81
CA GLU A 141 -9.49 2.44 8.25
C GLU A 141 -8.29 3.17 8.87
N ALA A 142 -7.11 3.03 8.28
CA ALA A 142 -5.90 3.69 8.74
C ALA A 142 -6.03 5.21 8.70
N LEU A 143 -6.52 5.77 7.59
CA LEU A 143 -6.76 7.20 7.45
C LEU A 143 -7.75 7.71 8.50
N VAL A 144 -8.86 7.00 8.70
CA VAL A 144 -9.91 7.41 9.64
C VAL A 144 -9.41 7.35 11.09
N SER A 145 -8.75 6.26 11.49
CA SER A 145 -8.16 6.14 12.82
C SER A 145 -7.14 7.24 13.07
N TRP A 146 -6.30 7.54 12.08
CA TRP A 146 -5.28 8.58 12.17
C TRP A 146 -5.87 9.98 12.33
N VAL A 147 -6.87 10.35 11.52
CA VAL A 147 -7.55 11.65 11.63
C VAL A 147 -8.34 11.78 12.93
N LYS A 148 -8.92 10.68 13.44
CA LYS A 148 -9.61 10.67 14.73
C LYS A 148 -8.65 10.86 15.91
N ASN A 149 -7.40 10.43 15.78
CA ASN A 149 -6.35 10.63 16.79
C ASN A 149 -5.70 12.03 16.71
N ARG A 150 -6.41 13.02 16.17
CA ARG A 150 -5.92 14.41 16.09
C ARG A 150 -5.66 15.00 17.47
N ASN A 151 -4.60 15.79 17.56
CA ASN A 151 -4.27 16.57 18.72
C ASN A 151 -4.45 18.06 18.39
N PRO A 152 -5.48 18.73 18.94
CA PRO A 152 -5.77 20.14 18.62
C PRO A 152 -4.71 21.11 19.14
N LYS A 153 -3.77 20.66 19.99
CA LYS A 153 -2.65 21.47 20.46
C LYS A 153 -1.53 21.60 19.41
N LEU A 154 -1.51 20.73 18.39
CA LEU A 154 -0.56 20.81 17.30
C LEU A 154 -1.03 21.89 16.30
N THR A 155 -0.26 22.97 16.20
CA THR A 155 -0.51 24.08 15.27
C THR A 155 0.17 23.87 13.92
N GLU A 156 1.24 23.08 13.89
CA GLU A 156 1.96 22.79 12.66
C GLU A 156 1.16 21.83 11.78
N PRO A 157 1.03 22.11 10.47
CA PRO A 157 0.33 21.22 9.55
C PRO A 157 1.00 19.85 9.48
N THR A 158 0.20 18.79 9.40
CA THR A 158 0.72 17.42 9.33
C THR A 158 0.53 16.83 7.94
N GLU A 159 1.57 16.18 7.42
CA GLU A 159 1.51 15.48 6.14
C GLU A 159 0.69 14.19 6.24
N ILE A 160 -0.05 13.86 5.18
CA ILE A 160 -0.70 12.55 5.04
C ILE A 160 0.37 11.45 4.92
N PRO A 161 0.31 10.36 5.70
CA PRO A 161 1.27 9.27 5.58
C PRO A 161 1.34 8.68 4.16
N ASP A 162 2.55 8.57 3.60
CA ASP A 162 2.83 8.06 2.24
C ASP A 162 2.25 6.68 1.94
N LEU A 163 2.03 5.88 2.99
CA LEU A 163 1.41 4.56 2.89
C LEU A 163 -0.01 4.60 2.33
N ILE A 164 -0.71 5.74 2.50
CA ILE A 164 -2.08 5.93 2.06
C ILE A 164 -2.05 6.59 0.68
N ASN A 165 -2.57 5.90 -0.34
CA ASN A 165 -2.71 6.50 -1.66
C ASN A 165 -3.85 7.53 -1.66
N PHE A 166 -3.52 8.77 -1.29
CA PHE A 166 -4.48 9.84 -1.05
C PHE A 166 -4.88 10.62 -2.31
N LYS A 167 -4.24 10.35 -3.46
CA LYS A 167 -4.45 11.05 -4.73
C LYS A 167 -5.92 11.25 -5.12
N ASN A 168 -6.70 10.16 -5.09
CA ASN A 168 -8.13 10.19 -5.47
C ASN A 168 -8.99 10.85 -4.39
N VAL A 169 -8.57 10.79 -3.13
CA VAL A 169 -9.23 11.49 -2.03
C VAL A 169 -9.01 13.00 -2.13
N ALA A 170 -7.77 13.42 -2.42
CA ALA A 170 -7.44 14.82 -2.70
C ALA A 170 -8.25 15.37 -3.87
N ALA A 171 -8.35 14.63 -4.98
CA ALA A 171 -9.21 15.02 -6.10
C ALA A 171 -10.69 15.15 -5.67
N SER A 172 -11.19 14.22 -4.87
CA SER A 172 -12.58 14.28 -4.37
C SER A 172 -12.85 15.46 -3.43
N LEU A 173 -11.86 15.87 -2.63
CA LEU A 173 -11.94 17.06 -1.79
C LEU A 173 -12.00 18.32 -2.67
N LEU A 174 -11.10 18.44 -3.65
CA LEU A 174 -11.10 19.56 -4.59
C LEU A 174 -12.39 19.62 -5.41
N ASP A 175 -12.93 18.48 -5.84
CA ASP A 175 -14.22 18.40 -6.53
C ASP A 175 -15.40 18.87 -5.66
N ALA A 176 -15.31 18.66 -4.34
CA ALA A 176 -16.28 19.15 -3.37
C ALA A 176 -16.10 20.63 -3.03
N GLY A 177 -15.12 21.32 -3.63
CA GLY A 177 -14.77 22.71 -3.31
C GLY A 177 -14.07 22.85 -1.96
N ILE A 178 -13.43 21.78 -1.47
CA ILE A 178 -12.79 21.72 -0.16
C ILE A 178 -11.27 21.77 -0.35
N GLY A 179 -10.61 22.60 0.46
CA GLY A 179 -9.17 22.69 0.51
C GLY A 179 -8.58 23.70 -0.48
N GLN A 180 -7.25 23.73 -0.49
CA GLN A 180 -6.43 24.63 -1.29
C GLN A 180 -5.29 23.83 -1.91
N ILE A 181 -4.77 24.28 -3.04
CA ILE A 181 -3.62 23.66 -3.69
C ILE A 181 -2.57 24.72 -4.00
N GLU A 182 -1.33 24.41 -3.67
CA GLU A 182 -0.18 25.26 -3.92
C GLU A 182 0.40 24.96 -5.30
N CYS A 183 0.48 25.99 -6.15
CA CYS A 183 1.13 25.89 -7.44
C CYS A 183 2.60 26.29 -7.30
N ASN A 184 3.52 25.33 -7.42
CA ASN A 184 4.96 25.60 -7.27
C ASN A 184 5.52 26.56 -8.33
N LYS A 185 4.89 26.66 -9.50
CA LYS A 185 5.30 27.62 -10.55
C LYS A 185 4.82 29.04 -10.30
N CYS A 186 3.66 29.19 -9.64
CA CYS A 186 3.09 30.50 -9.33
C CYS A 186 3.43 30.96 -7.92
N GLU A 187 3.89 30.05 -7.05
CA GLU A 187 4.12 30.27 -5.61
C GLU A 187 2.87 30.81 -4.89
N ILE A 188 1.68 30.43 -5.39
CA ILE A 188 0.38 30.88 -4.89
C ILE A 188 -0.47 29.67 -4.53
N ARG A 189 -1.22 29.80 -3.44
CA ARG A 189 -2.26 28.85 -3.03
C ARG A 189 -3.60 29.27 -3.63
N TYR A 190 -4.20 28.38 -4.40
CA TYR A 190 -5.51 28.56 -4.99
C TYR A 190 -6.56 27.78 -4.20
N SER A 191 -7.73 28.38 -3.99
CA SER A 191 -8.87 27.65 -3.47
C SER A 191 -9.33 26.60 -4.48
N ALA A 192 -9.90 25.49 -4.02
CA ALA A 192 -10.51 24.49 -4.90
C ALA A 192 -11.53 25.09 -5.89
N SER A 193 -12.20 26.18 -5.51
CA SER A 193 -13.13 26.93 -6.36
C SER A 193 -12.48 27.64 -7.56
N ASP A 194 -11.19 27.95 -7.46
CA ASP A 194 -10.48 28.76 -8.44
C ASP A 194 -9.80 27.90 -9.52
N LEU A 195 -9.86 26.58 -9.37
CA LEU A 195 -9.21 25.62 -10.24
C LEU A 195 -10.07 25.32 -11.47
N SER A 196 -9.44 25.31 -12.64
CA SER A 196 -10.07 24.77 -13.84
C SER A 196 -9.87 23.26 -13.92
N ARG A 197 -10.89 22.56 -14.41
CA ARG A 197 -10.83 21.11 -14.66
C ARG A 197 -10.67 20.88 -16.15
N GLN A 198 -9.56 20.28 -16.54
CA GLN A 198 -9.39 19.77 -17.89
C GLN A 198 -9.68 18.27 -17.90
N LYS A 199 -10.68 17.89 -18.72
CA LYS A 199 -10.98 16.48 -19.01
C LYS A 199 -10.46 16.19 -20.41
N GLU A 200 -9.62 15.17 -20.51
CA GLU A 200 -9.26 14.60 -21.81
C GLU A 200 -10.53 14.01 -22.47
N PRO A 201 -10.60 13.92 -23.80
CA PRO A 201 -11.71 13.28 -24.50
C PRO A 201 -11.97 11.89 -23.92
N ILE A 202 -13.24 11.60 -23.60
CA ILE A 202 -13.61 10.36 -22.93
C ILE A 202 -13.42 9.19 -23.90
N HIS A 203 -12.63 8.21 -23.49
CA HIS A 203 -12.42 6.95 -24.18
C HIS A 203 -12.86 5.77 -23.30
N GLN A 204 -13.16 4.63 -23.92
CA GLN A 204 -13.39 3.40 -23.15
C GLN A 204 -12.11 3.02 -22.40
N GLY A 205 -12.23 2.74 -21.10
CA GLY A 205 -11.10 2.38 -20.25
C GLY A 205 -10.59 3.53 -19.39
N TRP A 206 -9.26 3.63 -19.26
CA TRP A 206 -8.59 4.60 -18.40
C TRP A 206 -8.61 6.00 -19.02
N ASN A 207 -9.09 6.97 -18.25
CA ASN A 207 -9.13 8.38 -18.61
C ASN A 207 -8.43 9.20 -17.52
N PHE A 208 -8.08 10.44 -17.85
CA PHE A 208 -7.43 11.34 -16.91
C PHE A 208 -8.18 12.65 -16.77
N MET A 209 -8.21 13.16 -15.54
CA MET A 209 -8.67 14.51 -15.24
C MET A 209 -7.52 15.27 -14.57
N ALA A 210 -7.28 16.48 -15.07
CA ALA A 210 -6.27 17.39 -14.55
C ALA A 210 -6.94 18.62 -13.92
N TYR A 211 -6.42 19.04 -12.77
CA TYR A 211 -6.68 20.34 -12.18
C TYR A 211 -5.57 21.29 -12.57
N GLU A 212 -5.93 22.48 -12.99
CA GLU A 212 -5.00 23.53 -13.36
C GLU A 212 -5.24 24.79 -12.54
N CYS A 213 -4.16 25.53 -12.28
CA CYS A 213 -4.30 26.88 -11.75
C CYS A 213 -4.86 27.84 -12.82
N PRO A 214 -5.31 29.05 -12.44
CA PRO A 214 -5.76 30.08 -13.39
C PRO A 214 -4.74 30.46 -14.48
N ASN A 215 -3.45 30.20 -14.24
CA ASN A 215 -2.37 30.42 -15.21
C ASN A 215 -2.12 29.21 -16.14
N GLY A 216 -2.93 28.15 -16.05
CA GLY A 216 -2.83 26.97 -16.92
C GLY A 216 -1.76 25.95 -16.53
N HIS A 217 -1.18 26.03 -15.32
CA HIS A 217 -0.26 25.00 -14.84
C HIS A 217 -1.01 23.82 -14.25
N THR A 218 -0.70 22.60 -14.69
CA THR A 218 -1.24 21.36 -14.12
C THR A 218 -0.73 21.15 -12.70
N LEU A 219 -1.64 20.95 -11.75
CA LEU A 219 -1.33 20.80 -10.32
C LEU A 219 -1.56 19.38 -9.82
N LEU A 220 -2.68 18.77 -10.25
CA LEU A 220 -3.06 17.42 -9.84
C LEU A 220 -3.66 16.71 -11.06
N LYS A 221 -3.16 15.51 -11.38
CA LYS A 221 -3.73 14.66 -12.43
C LYS A 221 -4.14 13.33 -11.82
N HIS A 222 -5.38 12.93 -11.97
CA HIS A 222 -5.83 11.61 -11.51
C HIS A 222 -6.58 10.83 -12.58
N ASP A 223 -6.51 9.52 -12.41
CA ASP A 223 -7.04 8.51 -13.28
C ASP A 223 -8.45 8.11 -12.83
N TYR A 224 -9.33 7.90 -13.79
CA TYR A 224 -10.66 7.36 -13.58
C TYR A 224 -11.01 6.39 -14.71
N VAL A 225 -11.84 5.40 -14.40
CA VAL A 225 -12.27 4.40 -15.39
C VAL A 225 -13.66 4.76 -15.88
N HIS A 226 -13.82 4.82 -17.21
CA HIS A 226 -15.11 4.95 -17.86
C HIS A 226 -15.48 3.62 -18.52
N PHE A 227 -16.60 3.05 -18.08
CA PHE A 227 -17.22 1.89 -18.71
C PHE A 227 -18.41 2.40 -19.54
N SER A 228 -18.40 2.17 -20.85
CA SER A 228 -19.61 2.33 -21.65
C SER A 228 -20.54 1.16 -21.34
N MET A 229 -21.70 1.45 -20.77
CA MET A 229 -22.82 0.51 -20.75
C MET A 229 -23.58 0.56 -22.07
#